data_AF-A0A9P6X4H9-F1
#
_entry.id   AF-A0A9P6X4H9-F1
#
_cell.length_a   1.000
_cell.length_b   1.000
_cell.length_c   1.000
_cell.angle_alpha   90.00
_cell.angle_beta   90.00
_cell.angle_gamma   90.00
#
_symmetry.space_group_name_H-M   'P 1'
#
loop_
_entity.id
_entity.type
_entity.pdbx_description
1 polymer ?
#
loop_
_entity_poly.entity_id
_entity_poly.type
_entity_poly.pdbx_seq_one_letter_code
_entity_poly.pdbx_strand_id
1 'polypeptide(L)'
;MGFFDDILIPGGALQPGSKFDPAEQVWIWNYEGEKMFMDIEEPIRVRVLREQFTDVTPINHPQATRITGKRPSAADLTDDFAANSTKIPPYSITCTIQEDGLGLLSWWGN
;
A
#
# COMPACT_ATOMS: atom_id res chain seq x y z
N MET A 1 -3.32 13.51 -1.36
CA MET A 1 -4.03 13.59 -0.05
C MET A 1 -2.97 13.85 1.01
N GLY A 2 -3.13 14.83 1.89
CA GLY A 2 -2.05 15.29 2.79
C GLY A 2 -2.20 14.90 4.27
N PHE A 3 -3.23 14.14 4.64
CA PHE A 3 -3.58 13.87 6.04
C PHE A 3 -3.67 12.38 6.41
N PHE A 4 -3.64 11.47 5.43
CA PHE A 4 -3.82 10.03 5.62
C PHE A 4 -3.10 9.27 4.50
N ASP A 5 -2.40 8.20 4.89
CA ASP A 5 -1.45 7.44 4.09
C ASP A 5 -1.62 5.91 4.18
N ASP A 6 -2.33 5.39 5.18
CA ASP A 6 -2.61 3.96 5.36
C ASP A 6 -3.72 3.44 4.39
N ILE A 7 -3.50 3.62 3.09
CA ILE A 7 -4.36 3.14 1.99
C ILE A 7 -3.62 2.08 1.18
N LEU A 8 -4.21 0.90 1.02
CA LEU A 8 -3.63 -0.20 0.25
C LEU A 8 -4.57 -0.65 -0.88
N ILE A 9 -4.02 -0.85 -2.08
CA ILE A 9 -4.67 -1.57 -3.18
C ILE A 9 -3.95 -2.91 -3.35
N PRO A 10 -4.54 -4.03 -2.93
CA PRO A 10 -3.94 -5.35 -3.13
C PRO A 10 -3.77 -5.66 -4.62
N GLY A 11 -2.74 -6.44 -4.98
CA GLY A 11 -2.52 -6.84 -6.37
C GLY A 11 -3.72 -7.52 -7.04
N GLY A 12 -4.48 -8.30 -6.28
CA GLY A 12 -5.72 -8.93 -6.76
C GLY A 12 -6.92 -7.99 -6.93
N ALA A 13 -6.79 -6.73 -6.50
CA ALA A 13 -7.80 -5.68 -6.63
C ALA A 13 -7.44 -4.63 -7.70
N LEU A 14 -6.39 -4.89 -8.48
CA LEU A 14 -6.01 -4.12 -9.67
C LEU A 14 -6.80 -4.58 -10.89
N GLN A 15 -6.64 -3.88 -12.01
CA GLN A 15 -7.27 -4.26 -13.28
C GLN A 15 -6.81 -5.66 -13.73
N PRO A 16 -7.68 -6.44 -14.39
CA PRO A 16 -7.32 -7.76 -14.92
C PRO A 16 -6.08 -7.69 -15.83
N GLY A 17 -5.15 -8.63 -15.65
CA GLY A 17 -3.89 -8.66 -16.42
C GLY A 17 -2.77 -7.79 -15.87
N SER A 18 -2.99 -7.14 -14.72
CA SER A 18 -1.95 -6.38 -14.00
C SER A 18 -0.88 -7.30 -13.39
N LYS A 19 0.38 -6.88 -13.47
CA LYS A 19 1.54 -7.62 -12.94
C LYS A 19 2.52 -6.64 -12.30
N PHE A 20 3.19 -7.08 -11.25
CA PHE A 20 4.26 -6.32 -10.62
C PHE A 20 5.59 -6.64 -11.29
N ASP A 21 6.33 -5.61 -11.68
CA ASP A 21 7.72 -5.75 -12.13
C ASP A 21 8.68 -5.46 -10.95
N PRO A 22 9.38 -6.49 -10.43
CA PRO A 22 10.29 -6.31 -9.30
C PRO A 22 11.57 -5.53 -9.65
N ALA A 23 11.95 -5.43 -10.94
CA ALA A 23 13.14 -4.68 -11.33
C ALA A 23 12.87 -3.16 -11.29
N GLU A 24 11.69 -2.76 -11.75
CA GLU A 24 11.27 -1.35 -11.80
C GLU A 24 10.42 -0.92 -10.59
N GLN A 25 10.01 -1.87 -9.75
CA GLN A 25 9.12 -1.66 -8.59
C GLN A 25 7.79 -0.98 -8.98
N VAL A 26 7.27 -1.32 -10.16
CA VAL A 26 6.09 -0.70 -10.76
C VAL A 26 5.02 -1.76 -11.07
N TRP A 27 3.75 -1.36 -11.01
CA TRP A 27 2.65 -2.18 -11.51
C TRP A 27 2.35 -1.85 -12.97
N ILE A 28 2.23 -2.90 -13.78
CA ILE A 28 1.96 -2.80 -15.22
C ILE A 28 0.63 -3.44 -15.50
N TRP A 29 -0.32 -2.66 -16.03
CA TRP A 29 -1.58 -3.16 -16.56
C TRP A 29 -1.44 -3.43 -18.06
N ASN A 30 -1.74 -4.65 -18.50
CA ASN A 30 -1.79 -4.99 -19.92
C ASN A 30 -3.23 -4.80 -20.42
N TYR A 31 -3.48 -3.70 -21.12
CA TYR A 31 -4.78 -3.39 -21.72
C TYR A 31 -4.70 -3.62 -23.23
N GLU A 32 -5.41 -4.62 -23.74
CA GLU A 32 -5.50 -4.94 -25.18
C GLU A 32 -4.15 -5.09 -25.93
N GLY A 33 -3.07 -5.43 -25.21
CA GLY A 33 -1.72 -5.58 -25.76
C GLY A 33 -0.82 -4.36 -25.55
N GLU A 34 -1.38 -3.23 -25.10
CA GLU A 34 -0.64 -2.05 -24.65
C GLU A 34 -0.31 -2.15 -23.16
N LYS A 35 0.89 -1.68 -22.79
CA LYS A 35 1.35 -1.65 -21.39
C LYS A 35 1.10 -0.28 -20.80
N MET A 36 0.23 -0.23 -19.80
CA MET A 36 -0.03 0.95 -18.99
C MET A 36 0.73 0.83 -17.67
N PHE A 37 1.64 1.77 -17.40
CA PHE A 37 2.44 1.79 -16.18
C PHE A 37 1.73 2.60 -15.10
N MET A 38 1.79 2.13 -13.86
CA MET A 38 1.33 2.86 -12.67
C MET A 38 2.49 3.66 -12.09
N ASP A 39 2.74 4.85 -12.63
CA ASP A 39 3.84 5.71 -12.19
C ASP A 39 3.60 6.33 -10.81
N ILE A 40 4.70 6.56 -10.09
CA ILE A 40 4.67 7.23 -8.78
C ILE A 40 4.34 8.71 -9.00
N GLU A 41 3.69 9.33 -8.02
CA GLU A 41 3.27 10.75 -8.04
C GLU A 41 2.15 11.10 -9.04
N GLU A 42 1.57 10.11 -9.72
CA GLU A 42 0.39 10.33 -10.55
C GLU A 42 -0.93 10.29 -9.77
N PRO A 43 -1.91 11.15 -10.09
CA PRO A 43 -3.22 11.11 -9.48
C PRO A 43 -4.01 9.88 -9.92
N ILE A 44 -4.48 9.11 -8.94
CA ILE A 44 -5.22 7.86 -9.13
C ILE A 44 -6.65 7.99 -8.58
N ARG A 45 -7.64 7.46 -9.31
CA ARG A 45 -9.01 7.24 -8.82
C ARG A 45 -9.12 5.83 -8.26
N VAL A 46 -9.62 5.72 -7.04
CA VAL A 46 -9.78 4.45 -6.35
C VAL A 46 -11.20 4.32 -5.81
N ARG A 47 -11.68 3.09 -5.70
CA ARG A 47 -12.92 2.78 -4.98
C ARG A 47 -12.57 2.11 -3.66
N VAL A 48 -13.14 2.62 -2.56
CA VAL A 48 -12.98 1.99 -1.24
C VAL A 48 -13.71 0.65 -1.23
N LEU A 49 -13.00 -0.41 -0.88
CA LEU A 49 -13.58 -1.73 -0.66
C LEU A 49 -13.91 -1.98 0.80
N ARG A 50 -12.99 -1.60 1.69
CA ARG A 50 -13.09 -1.91 3.11
C ARG A 50 -12.34 -0.88 3.94
N GLU A 51 -12.90 -0.57 5.09
CA GLU A 51 -12.24 0.11 6.19
C GLU A 51 -11.94 -0.87 7.33
N GLN A 52 -10.81 -0.68 8.01
CA GLN A 52 -10.41 -1.52 9.13
C GLN A 52 -9.90 -0.65 10.28
N PHE A 53 -10.47 -0.86 11.46
CA PHE A 53 -9.98 -0.32 12.72
C PHE A 53 -9.29 -1.42 13.51
N THR A 54 -8.08 -1.14 13.99
CA THR A 54 -7.31 -2.07 14.82
C THR A 54 -7.11 -1.46 16.21
N ASP A 55 -7.43 -2.24 17.25
CA ASP A 55 -7.09 -1.86 18.62
C ASP A 55 -5.57 -1.97 18.82
N VAL A 56 -4.93 -0.82 19.03
CA VAL A 56 -3.48 -0.70 19.27
C VAL A 56 -3.14 -0.63 20.75
N THR A 57 -4.08 -0.98 21.63
CA THR A 57 -3.83 -1.06 23.08
C THR A 57 -2.64 -2.00 23.34
N PRO A 58 -1.61 -1.54 24.07
CA PRO A 58 -0.45 -2.37 24.38
C PRO A 58 -0.87 -3.59 25.19
N ILE A 59 -0.83 -4.78 24.59
CA ILE A 59 -0.98 -6.05 25.31
C ILE A 59 0.30 -6.31 26.10
N ASN A 60 0.23 -6.14 27.42
CA ASN A 60 1.25 -6.63 28.36
C ASN A 60 1.22 -8.17 28.37
N HIS A 61 1.84 -8.80 27.37
CA HIS A 61 2.17 -10.22 27.49
C HIS A 61 3.28 -10.37 28.53
N PRO A 62 3.13 -11.21 29.58
CA PRO A 62 4.27 -11.62 30.38
C PRO A 62 5.28 -12.25 29.42
N GLN A 63 6.51 -11.75 29.47
CA GLN A 63 7.58 -12.00 28.51
C GLN A 63 7.66 -13.47 28.09
N ALA A 64 7.11 -13.81 26.92
CA ALA A 64 7.57 -14.98 26.19
C ALA A 64 8.93 -14.58 25.63
N THR A 65 9.97 -15.19 26.20
CA THR A 65 11.39 -15.01 25.94
C THR A 65 11.68 -14.83 24.44
N ARG A 66 11.84 -13.58 24.00
CA ARG A 66 12.42 -13.27 22.69
C ARG A 66 13.91 -13.59 22.74
N ILE A 67 14.25 -14.83 22.42
CA ILE A 67 15.60 -15.18 22.00
C ILE A 67 15.84 -14.45 20.67
N THR A 68 17.03 -13.84 20.55
CA THR A 68 17.58 -13.05 19.44
C THR A 68 17.00 -11.65 19.19
N GLY A 69 17.63 -10.66 19.83
CA GLY A 69 18.47 -9.72 19.07
C GLY A 69 17.82 -8.44 18.52
N LYS A 70 18.30 -7.31 19.07
CA LYS A 70 18.29 -5.94 18.52
C LYS A 70 17.01 -5.12 18.75
N ARG A 71 17.05 -4.33 19.83
CA ARG A 71 16.27 -3.08 19.96
C ARG A 71 16.71 -2.14 18.83
N PRO A 72 15.82 -1.50 18.08
CA PRO A 72 16.15 -0.25 17.41
C PRO A 72 16.16 0.85 18.48
N SER A 73 17.31 1.52 18.60
CA SER A 73 17.44 2.79 19.31
C SER A 73 16.68 3.85 18.52
N ALA A 74 16.11 4.84 19.20
CA ALA A 74 15.37 5.97 18.61
C ALA A 74 16.29 7.00 17.92
N ALA A 75 17.37 6.55 17.30
CA ALA A 75 18.35 7.37 16.61
C ALA A 75 18.75 6.65 15.32
N ASP A 76 18.68 7.36 14.22
CA ASP A 76 18.88 6.94 12.83
C ASP A 76 17.69 6.20 12.21
N LEU A 77 16.93 6.89 11.35
CA LEU A 77 16.94 6.66 9.90
C LEU A 77 15.84 7.49 9.22
N THR A 78 16.26 8.27 8.24
CA THR A 78 15.45 9.04 7.28
C THR A 78 14.77 8.10 6.27
N ASP A 79 13.83 7.28 6.71
CA ASP A 79 13.00 6.47 5.82
C ASP A 79 11.69 6.11 6.50
N ASP A 80 10.74 7.04 6.45
CA ASP A 80 9.42 6.93 7.08
C ASP A 80 8.62 5.71 6.59
N PHE A 81 8.96 5.15 5.41
CA PHE A 81 8.30 3.97 4.85
C PHE A 81 8.68 2.66 5.56
N ALA A 82 9.95 2.47 5.94
CA ALA A 82 10.41 1.23 6.56
C ALA A 82 9.94 1.09 8.02
N ALA A 83 9.85 2.20 8.75
CA ALA A 83 9.40 2.22 10.14
C ALA A 83 7.90 1.89 10.28
N ASN A 84 7.08 2.21 9.28
CA ASN A 84 5.64 1.93 9.31
C ASN A 84 5.31 0.44 9.05
N SER A 85 6.19 -0.30 8.36
CA SER A 85 5.96 -1.71 8.00
C SER A 85 5.83 -2.68 9.19
N THR A 86 6.31 -2.29 10.38
CA THR A 86 6.27 -3.14 11.59
C THR A 86 5.15 -2.79 12.58
N LYS A 87 4.40 -1.72 12.33
CA LYS A 87 3.28 -1.29 13.19
C LYS A 87 1.98 -1.51 12.43
N ILE A 88 1.03 -2.19 13.07
CA ILE A 88 -0.32 -2.32 12.50
C ILE A 88 -1.01 -0.96 12.68
N PRO A 89 -1.43 -0.28 11.60
CA PRO A 89 -2.05 1.02 11.72
C PRO A 89 -3.41 0.89 12.44
N PRO A 90 -3.77 1.87 13.30
CA PRO A 90 -5.05 1.84 14.02
C PRO A 90 -6.24 2.01 13.08
N TYR A 91 -6.04 2.61 11.92
CA TYR A 91 -7.03 2.75 10.87
C TYR A 91 -6.38 2.53 9.50
N SER A 92 -6.94 1.63 8.69
CA SER A 92 -6.47 1.40 7.33
C SER A 92 -7.63 1.22 6.36
N ILE A 93 -7.38 1.58 5.10
CA ILE A 93 -8.36 1.48 4.02
C ILE A 93 -7.81 0.54 2.94
N THR A 94 -8.62 -0.43 2.56
CA THR A 94 -8.37 -1.27 1.38
C THR A 94 -9.21 -0.77 0.21
N CYS A 95 -8.57 -0.58 -0.93
CA CYS A 95 -9.18 -0.04 -2.14
C CYS A 95 -9.07 -1.01 -3.33
N THR A 96 -9.79 -0.71 -4.41
CA THR A 96 -9.72 -1.37 -5.71
C THR A 96 -9.70 -0.34 -6.83
N ILE A 97 -9.16 -0.78 -7.98
CA ILE A 97 -9.21 -0.07 -9.26
C ILE A 97 -9.66 -0.98 -10.40
N GLN A 98 -10.35 -2.08 -10.09
CA GLN A 98 -10.69 -3.11 -11.08
C GLN A 98 -11.74 -2.66 -12.11
N GLU A 99 -12.52 -1.62 -11.80
CA GLU A 99 -13.59 -1.10 -12.64
C GLU A 99 -13.11 -0.03 -13.62
N ASP A 100 -13.82 0.11 -14.73
CA ASP A 100 -13.58 1.14 -15.73
C ASP A 100 -13.71 2.54 -15.13
N GLY A 101 -12.81 3.44 -15.51
CA GLY A 101 -12.73 4.80 -14.97
C GLY A 101 -11.97 4.92 -13.63
N LEU A 102 -11.47 3.81 -13.07
CA LEU A 102 -10.55 3.77 -11.92
C LEU A 102 -9.08 3.57 -12.35
N GLY A 103 -8.13 3.74 -11.44
CA GLY A 103 -6.71 3.77 -11.80
C GLY A 103 -6.26 5.19 -12.14
N LEU A 104 -5.13 5.30 -12.85
CA LEU A 104 -4.52 6.62 -13.10
C LEU A 104 -5.45 7.46 -13.97
N LEU A 105 -5.53 8.77 -13.67
CA LEU A 105 -6.33 9.70 -14.46
C LEU A 105 -5.83 9.77 -15.92
N SER A 106 -4.52 9.60 -16.13
CA SER A 106 -3.87 9.62 -17.45
C SER A 106 -4.38 8.52 -18.39
N TRP A 107 -4.94 7.42 -17.86
CA TRP A 107 -5.41 6.29 -18.67
C TRP A 107 -6.73 6.53 -19.39
N TRP A 108 -7.57 7.43 -18.87
CA TRP A 108 -8.94 7.56 -19.33
C TRP A 108 -9.16 8.74 -20.29
N GLY A 109 -8.11 9.51 -20.59
CA GLY A 109 -8.22 10.78 -21.30
C GLY A 109 -8.91 11.86 -20.47
N ASN A 110 -8.63 13.13 -20.79
CA ASN A 110 -9.31 14.29 -20.21
C ASN A 110 -10.64 14.57 -20.90
#